data_AF-A0A7C5PPW8-F1
#
_entry.id   AF-A0A7C5PPW8-F1
#
_cell.length_a   1.000
_cell.length_b   1.000
_cell.length_c   1.000
_cell.angle_alpha   90.00
_cell.angle_beta   90.00
_cell.angle_gamma   90.00
#
_symmetry.space_group_name_H-M   'P 1'
#
loop_
_entity.id
_entity.type
_entity.pdbx_description
1 polymer ?
#
loop_
_entity_poly.entity_id
_entity_poly.type
_entity_poly.pdbx_seq_one_letter_code
_entity_poly.pdbx_strand_id
1 'polypeptide(L)' 'MQKQVSRKVKNKEYSKYVIVLPSEIVAKLGWKEGENLEAFVRNKKLVIKQK' A
#
# COMPACT_ATOMS: atom_id res chain seq x y z
N MET A 1 5.14 -8.81 -1.39
CA MET A 1 4.00 -8.10 -2.00
C MET A 1 3.01 -9.16 -2.47
N GLN A 2 1.74 -9.03 -2.10
CA GLN A 2 0.70 -9.98 -2.52
C GLN A 2 -0.16 -9.34 -3.62
N LYS A 3 -0.33 -10.04 -4.73
CA LYS A 3 -1.33 -9.69 -5.75
C LYS A 3 -2.69 -10.16 -5.25
N GLN A 4 -3.65 -9.26 -5.17
CA GLN A 4 -5.04 -9.60 -4.87
C GLN A 4 -5.92 -9.15 -6.03
N VAL A 5 -6.76 -10.05 -6.52
CA VAL A 5 -7.73 -9.72 -7.56
C VAL A 5 -8.81 -8.85 -6.94
N SER A 6 -8.93 -7.60 -7.39
CA SER A 6 -9.94 -6.67 -6.88
C SER A 6 -11.29 -6.91 -7.54
N ARG A 7 -11.31 -7.19 -8.85
CA ARG A 7 -12.52 -7.57 -9.60
C ARG A 7 -12.17 -8.17 -10.95
N LYS A 8 -13.07 -8.98 -11.50
CA LYS A 8 -13.04 -9.44 -12.89
C LYS A 8 -14.23 -8.84 -13.63
N VAL A 9 -13.98 -8.18 -14.76
CA VAL A 9 -15.03 -7.61 -15.61
C VAL A 9 -14.79 -8.08 -17.04
N LYS A 10 -15.75 -8.83 -17.60
CA LYS A 10 -15.58 -9.54 -18.87
C LYS A 10 -14.28 -10.38 -18.84
N ASN A 11 -13.35 -10.12 -19.75
CA ASN A 11 -12.03 -10.79 -19.82
C ASN A 11 -10.89 -10.00 -19.16
N LYS A 12 -11.17 -8.94 -18.37
CA LYS A 12 -10.14 -8.13 -17.73
C LYS A 12 -10.14 -8.32 -16.21
N GLU A 13 -8.99 -8.75 -15.70
CA GLU A 13 -8.71 -8.87 -14.28
C GLU A 13 -8.09 -7.57 -13.76
N TYR A 14 -8.72 -6.98 -12.76
CA TYR A 14 -8.18 -5.84 -12.03
C TYR A 14 -7.54 -6.39 -10.76
N SER A 15 -6.29 -6.02 -10.53
CA SER A 15 -5.53 -6.46 -9.37
C SER A 15 -5.07 -5.26 -8.57
N LYS A 16 -5.10 -5.40 -7.25
CA LYS A 16 -4.40 -4.51 -6.32
C LYS A 16 -3.17 -5.22 -5.78
N TYR A 17 -2.15 -4.45 -5.48
CA TYR A 17 -0.96 -4.93 -4.81
C TYR A 17 -1.01 -4.50 -3.36
N VAL A 18 -0.82 -5.46 -2.45
CA VAL A 18 -0.84 -5.23 -1.00
C VAL A 18 0.54 -5.48 -0.42
N ILE A 19 0.98 -4.54 0.42
CA ILE A 19 2.17 -4.66 1.27
C ILE A 19 1.66 -4.82 2.70
N VAL A 20 2.11 -5.87 3.36
CA VAL A 20 1.83 -6.09 4.79
C VAL A 20 3.00 -5.51 5.56
N LEU A 21 2.71 -4.59 6.48
CA LEU A 21 3.70 -4.00 7.37
C LEU A 21 3.54 -4.61 8.77
N PRO A 22 4.64 -4.95 9.47
CA PRO A 22 4.59 -5.29 10.88
C PRO A 22 3.97 -4.14 11.70
N SER A 23 3.17 -4.49 12.70
CA SER A 23 2.50 -3.52 13.58
C SER A 23 3.49 -2.57 14.26
N GLU A 24 4.69 -3.06 14.62
CA GLU A 24 5.76 -2.25 15.22
C GLU A 24 6.22 -1.10 14.30
N ILE A 25 6.24 -1.32 12.98
CA ILE A 25 6.65 -0.28 12.02
C ILE A 25 5.54 0.78 11.92
N VAL A 26 4.29 0.36 11.84
CA VAL A 26 3.12 1.26 11.81
C VAL A 26 3.10 2.13 13.07
N ALA A 27 3.35 1.54 14.24
CA ALA A 27 3.45 2.25 15.52
C ALA A 27 4.62 3.24 15.55
N LYS A 28 5.82 2.84 15.11
CA LYS A 28 6.99 3.72 15.04
C LYS A 28 6.81 4.90 14.08
N LEU A 29 6.04 4.71 13.01
CA LEU A 29 5.68 5.77 12.05
C LEU A 29 4.51 6.64 12.55
N GLY A 30 3.90 6.28 13.68
CA GLY A 30 2.76 6.99 14.27
C GLY A 30 1.50 6.95 13.42
N TRP A 31 1.41 6.02 12.46
CA TRP A 31 0.27 5.92 11.55
C TRP A 31 -0.97 5.37 12.26
N LYS A 32 -2.13 5.89 11.88
CA LYS A 32 -3.44 5.48 12.37
C LYS A 32 -4.28 4.87 11.27
N GLU A 33 -5.25 4.06 11.66
CA GLU A 33 -6.24 3.55 10.72
C GLU A 33 -7.03 4.69 10.07
N GLY A 34 -7.29 4.59 8.77
CA GLY A 34 -8.01 5.61 7.99
C GLY A 34 -7.18 6.84 7.64
N GLU A 35 -5.90 6.89 8.01
CA GLU A 35 -5.03 8.02 7.71
C GLU A 35 -4.67 8.11 6.22
N ASN A 36 -4.59 9.33 5.70
CA ASN A 36 -4.21 9.58 4.31
C ASN A 36 -2.69 9.60 4.17
N LEU A 37 -2.17 8.63 3.41
CA LEU A 37 -0.75 8.51 3.10
C LEU A 37 -0.49 8.85 1.63
N GLU A 38 0.64 9.50 1.35
CA GLU A 38 1.14 9.74 0.01
C GLU A 38 2.33 8.82 -0.29
N ALA A 39 2.32 8.19 -1.46
CA ALA A 39 3.36 7.25 -1.89
C ALA A 39 4.03 7.72 -3.19
N PHE A 40 5.36 7.71 -3.22
CA PHE A 40 6.14 8.08 -4.40
C PHE A 40 7.40 7.23 -4.53
N VAL A 41 7.99 7.19 -5.73
CA VAL A 41 9.23 6.46 -6.01
C VAL A 41 10.40 7.43 -5.97
N ARG A 42 11.40 7.15 -5.13
CA ARG A 42 12.67 7.88 -5.09
C ARG A 42 13.83 6.90 -5.03
N ASN A 43 14.80 7.02 -5.94
CA ASN A 43 15.99 6.16 -5.97
C ASN A 43 15.67 4.66 -5.95
N LYS A 44 14.68 4.23 -6.76
CA LYS A 44 14.15 2.85 -6.80
C LYS A 44 13.59 2.33 -5.46
N LYS A 45 13.26 3.23 -4.52
CA LYS A 45 12.60 2.91 -3.25
C LYS A 45 11.19 3.47 -3.25
N LEU A 46 10.25 2.72 -2.70
CA LEU A 46 8.93 3.22 -2.35
C LEU A 46 9.05 4.03 -1.07
N VAL A 47 8.70 5.32 -1.14
CA VAL A 47 8.64 6.20 0.02
C VAL A 47 7.18 6.50 0.30
N ILE A 48 6.76 6.33 1.55
CA ILE A 48 5.40 6.60 2.01
C ILE A 48 5.52 7.61 3.16
N LYS A 49 4.72 8.68 3.11
CA LYS A 49 4.67 9.70 4.15
C LYS A 49 3.21 10.05 4.49
N GLN A 50 2.98 10.60 5.68
CA GLN A 50 1.71 11.23 6.02
C GLN A 50 1.51 12.45 5.11
N LYS A 51 0.27 12.66 4.68
CA LYS A 51 -0.09 13.82 3.86
C LYS A 51 -0.26 15.08 4.71
#